data_AF-A0AAI9UK77-F1
#
_entry.id   AF-A0AAI9UK77-F1
#
_cell.length_a   1.000
_cell.length_b   1.000
_cell.length_c   1.000
_cell.angle_alpha   90.00
_cell.angle_beta   90.00
_cell.angle_gamma   90.00
#
_symmetry.space_group_name_H-M   'P 1'
#
loop_
_entity.id
_entity.type
_entity.pdbx_description
1 polymer ?
#
loop_
_entity_poly.entity_id
_entity_poly.type
_entity_poly.pdbx_seq_one_letter_code
_entity_poly.pdbx_strand_id
1 'polypeptide(L)'
;MGRTQPSVGQPPAAFRKAARAKKAKVTLNQLIPSLLPTHPRARRGIDSAELIIEPKPAIKENKTLKAEGADVSETNGPFHIRLQVADTLTAAHALVTEKAESNRPVDISNKETRVAVLNMASPLTPGGGFVNGAGSQEESLCMRTTLLPSLKDEYYRLPELGAIYTPDVLVFRDEDADDVLEKRDRWFVDCISAAMLRNPEIERDEYTGFSHYVQEKDRQLILEKMKIVLRICQLKGIKKIVLGAWGCGAYGNPVAEVAKAWKKALLPRNDGKGKKKGNKETWSGIEEVVFAIKDTGMADAFQEAFGKGIERDVEAEVDEPDEEIDLAQKNKEELQARIAELQQRIDATPNPQVKTGLNSILAGLISQLPADSGKETDEEEDEREGTEDDSGDSDAGSDEA
;
A
#
# COMPACT_ATOMS: atom_id res chain seq x y z
N MET A 1 -16.33 -1.15 -32.80
CA MET A 1 -15.47 -0.59 -31.73
C MET A 1 -14.87 -1.74 -30.94
N GLY A 2 -13.80 -2.33 -31.46
CA GLY A 2 -13.04 -3.39 -30.78
C GLY A 2 -11.82 -2.76 -30.11
N ARG A 3 -11.56 -3.13 -28.85
CA ARG A 3 -10.36 -2.69 -28.13
C ARG A 3 -9.11 -3.19 -28.89
N THR A 4 -8.18 -2.28 -29.15
CA THR A 4 -6.96 -2.52 -29.94
C THR A 4 -5.77 -3.02 -29.13
N GLN A 5 -5.90 -3.14 -27.80
CA GLN A 5 -4.89 -3.74 -26.95
C GLN A 5 -5.41 -5.08 -26.36
N PRO A 6 -4.61 -6.16 -26.40
CA PRO A 6 -4.97 -7.40 -25.72
C PRO A 6 -5.07 -7.12 -24.23
N SER A 7 -6.22 -7.38 -23.62
CA SER A 7 -6.32 -7.29 -22.16
C SER A 7 -5.36 -8.32 -21.58
N VAL A 8 -4.30 -7.88 -20.90
CA VAL A 8 -3.51 -8.76 -20.04
C VAL A 8 -4.47 -9.25 -18.98
N GLY A 9 -5.04 -10.44 -19.20
CA GLY A 9 -6.10 -10.98 -18.37
C GLY A 9 -5.54 -11.16 -16.97
N GLN A 10 -5.96 -10.33 -16.02
CA GLN A 10 -5.64 -10.58 -14.63
C GLN A 10 -6.13 -11.99 -14.28
N PRO A 11 -5.30 -12.83 -13.61
CA PRO A 11 -5.73 -14.14 -13.20
C PRO A 11 -7.05 -14.04 -12.40
N PRO A 12 -7.95 -15.03 -12.52
CA PRO A 12 -9.23 -14.96 -11.83
C PRO A 12 -9.03 -14.72 -10.33
N ALA A 13 -9.95 -13.98 -9.71
CA ALA A 13 -9.80 -13.52 -8.32
C ALA A 13 -9.46 -14.65 -7.33
N ALA A 14 -9.98 -15.86 -7.57
CA ALA A 14 -9.68 -17.05 -6.79
C ALA A 14 -8.19 -17.45 -6.85
N PHE A 15 -7.56 -17.42 -8.03
CA PHE A 15 -6.14 -17.70 -8.20
C PHE A 15 -5.28 -16.65 -7.52
N ARG A 16 -5.63 -15.37 -7.65
CA ARG A 16 -4.93 -14.28 -6.94
C ARG A 16 -5.04 -14.41 -5.42
N LYS A 17 -6.20 -14.84 -4.90
CA LYS A 17 -6.38 -15.13 -3.48
C LYS A 17 -5.51 -16.31 -3.02
N ALA A 18 -5.48 -17.40 -3.79
CA ALA A 18 -4.67 -18.58 -3.48
C ALA A 18 -3.16 -18.27 -3.48
N ALA A 19 -2.69 -17.50 -4.48
CA ALA A 19 -1.30 -17.05 -4.56
C ALA A 19 -0.90 -16.22 -3.34
N ARG A 20 -1.75 -15.26 -2.93
CA ARG A 20 -1.54 -14.46 -1.71
C ARG A 20 -1.53 -15.32 -0.46
N ALA A 21 -2.44 -16.29 -0.33
CA ALA A 21 -2.46 -17.21 0.81
C ALA A 21 -1.16 -18.05 0.89
N LYS A 22 -0.63 -18.52 -0.25
CA LYS A 22 0.65 -19.23 -0.31
C LYS A 22 1.80 -18.32 0.15
N LYS A 23 1.87 -17.09 -0.39
CA LYS A 23 2.89 -16.09 -0.02
C LYS A 23 2.81 -15.70 1.46
N ALA A 24 1.61 -15.58 2.01
CA ALA A 24 1.37 -15.29 3.42
C ALA A 24 1.93 -16.40 4.33
N LYS A 25 1.66 -17.66 4.00
CA LYS A 25 2.19 -18.82 4.76
C LYS A 25 3.71 -18.90 4.71
N VAL A 26 4.33 -18.64 3.56
CA VAL A 26 5.79 -18.56 3.43
C VAL A 26 6.35 -17.42 4.25
N THR A 27 5.72 -16.24 4.18
CA THR A 27 6.13 -15.05 4.94
C THR A 27 6.11 -15.33 6.44
N LEU A 28 5.02 -15.92 6.95
CA LEU A 28 4.84 -16.24 8.37
C LEU A 28 5.78 -17.34 8.86
N ASN A 29 5.87 -18.46 8.13
CA ASN A 29 6.51 -19.67 8.65
C ASN A 29 8.01 -19.77 8.30
N GLN A 30 8.49 -19.00 7.32
CA GLN A 30 9.88 -19.08 6.84
C GLN A 30 10.58 -17.72 6.90
N LEU A 31 9.98 -16.68 6.33
CA LEU A 31 10.65 -15.38 6.21
C LEU A 31 10.79 -14.69 7.56
N ILE A 32 9.70 -14.47 8.30
CA ILE A 32 9.77 -13.79 9.61
C ILE A 32 10.71 -14.53 10.58
N PRO A 33 10.62 -15.87 10.75
CA PRO A 33 11.55 -16.62 11.60
C PRO A 33 13.01 -16.51 11.20
N SER A 34 13.32 -16.36 9.90
CA SER A 34 14.70 -16.15 9.43
C SER A 34 15.18 -14.70 9.58
N LEU A 35 14.27 -13.72 9.56
CA LEU A 35 14.57 -12.30 9.77
C LEU A 35 14.84 -11.96 11.24
N LEU A 36 14.03 -12.46 12.18
CA LEU A 36 14.09 -12.02 13.59
C LEU A 36 15.44 -12.23 14.29
N PRO A 37 16.19 -13.34 14.07
CA PRO A 37 17.52 -13.52 14.66
C PRO A 37 18.53 -12.45 14.24
N THR A 38 18.39 -11.91 13.02
CA THR A 38 19.28 -10.86 12.50
C THR A 38 18.79 -9.44 12.80
N HIS A 39 17.59 -9.29 13.39
CA HIS A 39 16.95 -8.01 13.74
C HIS A 39 16.47 -8.03 15.21
N PRO A 40 17.39 -7.97 16.18
CA PRO A 40 17.04 -8.04 17.61
C PRO A 40 16.14 -6.88 18.07
N ARG A 41 16.16 -5.74 17.36
CA ARG A 41 15.25 -4.61 17.63
C ARG A 41 13.79 -4.99 17.34
N ALA A 42 13.52 -5.56 16.15
CA ALA A 42 12.19 -6.01 15.78
C ALA A 42 11.65 -7.07 16.74
N ARG A 43 12.52 -8.00 17.18
CA ARG A 43 12.17 -9.00 18.20
C ARG A 43 11.77 -8.35 19.54
N ARG A 44 12.55 -7.39 20.03
CA ARG A 44 12.18 -6.63 21.25
C ARG A 44 10.87 -5.86 21.06
N GLY A 45 10.62 -5.31 19.88
CA GLY A 45 9.36 -4.65 19.53
C GLY A 45 8.16 -5.58 19.68
N ILE A 46 8.26 -6.80 19.15
CA ILE A 46 7.27 -7.87 19.31
C ILE A 46 7.06 -8.23 20.78
N ASP A 47 8.15 -8.44 21.53
CA ASP A 47 8.09 -8.83 22.94
C ASP A 47 7.49 -7.71 23.82
N SER A 48 7.70 -6.44 23.44
CA SER A 48 7.22 -5.25 24.12
C SER A 48 5.79 -4.84 23.73
N ALA A 49 5.15 -5.57 22.82
CA ALA A 49 3.77 -5.30 22.46
C ALA A 49 2.85 -5.47 23.67
N GLU A 50 1.95 -4.51 23.84
CA GLU A 50 1.08 -4.42 25.01
C GLU A 50 -0.35 -4.07 24.62
N LEU A 51 -1.32 -4.67 25.31
CA LEU A 51 -2.73 -4.32 25.20
C LEU A 51 -3.06 -3.17 26.17
N ILE A 52 -3.56 -2.07 25.63
CA ILE A 52 -3.95 -0.88 26.40
C ILE A 52 -5.46 -0.75 26.33
N ILE A 53 -6.11 -0.77 27.50
CA ILE A 53 -7.57 -0.73 27.63
C ILE A 53 -7.95 0.58 28.32
N GLU A 54 -8.89 1.30 27.70
CA GLU A 54 -9.47 2.54 28.24
C GLU A 54 -8.43 3.52 28.81
N PRO A 55 -7.38 3.90 28.06
CA PRO A 55 -6.42 4.89 28.52
C PRO A 55 -7.14 6.18 28.90
N LYS A 56 -6.75 6.73 30.04
CA LYS A 56 -7.28 8.00 30.54
C LYS A 56 -6.77 9.16 29.68
N PRO A 57 -7.56 10.22 29.49
CA PRO A 57 -7.06 11.46 28.87
C PRO A 57 -5.83 11.98 29.60
N ALA A 58 -4.87 12.53 28.86
CA ALA A 58 -3.73 13.22 29.46
C ALA A 58 -4.24 14.41 30.29
N ILE A 59 -3.89 14.45 31.59
CA ILE A 59 -4.17 15.58 32.46
C ILE A 59 -3.08 16.63 32.19
N LYS A 60 -3.46 17.87 31.89
CA LYS A 60 -2.51 18.99 31.90
C LYS A 60 -2.00 19.16 33.33
N GLU A 61 -0.88 18.55 33.67
CA GLU A 61 -0.14 18.91 34.87
C GLU A 61 0.47 20.29 34.62
N ASN A 62 -0.06 21.33 35.26
CA ASN A 62 0.67 22.59 35.47
C ASN A 62 1.86 22.28 36.40
N LYS A 63 2.92 21.66 35.87
CA LYS A 63 4.15 21.46 36.63
C LYS A 63 4.99 22.72 36.57
N THR A 64 4.76 23.61 37.53
CA THR A 64 5.81 24.45 38.11
C THR A 64 6.84 23.52 38.79
N LEU A 65 7.71 22.92 37.99
CA LEU A 65 8.97 22.37 38.46
C LEU A 65 10.06 22.95 37.57
N LYS A 66 10.80 23.90 38.14
CA LYS A 66 12.11 24.30 37.63
C LYS A 66 12.98 23.03 37.56
N ALA A 67 13.12 22.47 36.37
CA ALA A 67 14.21 21.58 36.03
C ALA A 67 15.07 22.33 35.01
N GLU A 68 16.30 22.61 35.40
CA GLU A 68 17.32 23.21 34.55
C GLU A 68 17.61 22.27 33.37
N GLY A 69 17.54 22.81 32.14
CA GLY A 69 18.19 22.22 30.97
C GLY A 69 17.42 21.10 30.25
N ALA A 70 16.25 21.39 29.70
CA ALA A 70 15.78 20.77 28.46
C ALA A 70 14.75 21.71 27.82
N ASP A 71 15.07 22.22 26.64
CA ASP A 71 14.22 23.09 25.84
C ASP A 71 13.07 22.24 25.25
N VAL A 72 12.04 21.98 26.07
CA VAL A 72 10.78 21.41 25.61
C VAL A 72 9.94 22.58 25.12
N SER A 73 10.06 22.89 23.83
CA SER A 73 9.19 23.87 23.21
C SER A 73 7.75 23.37 23.30
N GLU A 74 6.93 24.06 24.08
CA GLU A 74 5.49 23.88 24.11
C GLU A 74 4.90 24.34 22.77
N THR A 75 4.91 23.47 21.77
CA THR A 75 4.25 23.71 20.48
C THR A 75 2.75 23.51 20.63
N ASN A 76 2.05 24.51 21.19
CA ASN A 76 0.59 24.68 21.05
C ASN A 76 0.23 25.18 19.62
N GLY A 77 0.92 24.70 18.59
CA GLY A 77 0.54 24.92 17.19
C GLY A 77 -0.55 23.92 16.78
N PRO A 78 -1.43 24.26 15.83
CA PRO A 78 -2.30 23.26 15.21
C PRO A 78 -1.41 22.23 14.51
N PHE A 79 -1.54 20.95 14.89
CA PHE A 79 -0.88 19.87 14.17
C PHE A 79 -1.43 19.77 12.75
N HIS A 80 -0.56 19.39 11.83
CA HIS A 80 -0.89 19.36 10.41
C HIS A 80 -1.75 18.12 10.09
N ILE A 81 -2.79 18.28 9.27
CA ILE A 81 -3.67 17.18 8.88
C ILE A 81 -3.70 17.10 7.36
N ARG A 82 -3.21 15.97 6.83
CA ARG A 82 -3.16 15.73 5.38
C ARG A 82 -3.93 14.49 4.97
N LEU A 83 -4.32 14.44 3.71
CA LEU A 83 -4.85 13.28 3.01
C LEU A 83 -3.92 12.94 1.85
N GLN A 84 -3.52 11.68 1.79
CA GLN A 84 -2.65 11.14 0.75
C GLN A 84 -3.33 9.92 0.11
N VAL A 85 -3.38 9.89 -1.23
CA VAL A 85 -3.88 8.74 -1.99
C VAL A 85 -2.74 7.72 -2.09
N ALA A 86 -2.56 6.95 -1.02
CA ALA A 86 -1.49 5.96 -0.91
C ALA A 86 -1.88 4.85 0.06
N ASP A 87 -1.13 3.75 0.06
CA ASP A 87 -1.21 2.75 1.11
C ASP A 87 -0.57 3.25 2.42
N THR A 88 -0.96 2.63 3.54
CA THR A 88 -0.53 3.02 4.89
C THR A 88 1.00 3.03 5.05
N LEU A 89 1.71 2.05 4.50
CA LEU A 89 3.17 1.97 4.64
C LEU A 89 3.88 2.94 3.71
N THR A 90 3.35 3.22 2.52
CA THR A 90 3.90 4.24 1.62
C THR A 90 3.83 5.63 2.25
N ALA A 91 2.68 6.00 2.84
CA ALA A 91 2.54 7.26 3.57
C ALA A 91 3.46 7.33 4.80
N ALA A 92 3.58 6.23 5.56
CA ALA A 92 4.47 6.19 6.71
C ALA A 92 5.96 6.26 6.31
N HIS A 93 6.33 5.65 5.19
CA HIS A 93 7.68 5.73 4.63
C HIS A 93 8.02 7.16 4.22
N ALA A 94 7.07 7.87 3.58
CA ALA A 94 7.24 9.29 3.25
C ALA A 94 7.55 10.11 4.52
N LEU A 95 6.83 9.90 5.62
CA LEU A 95 7.06 10.64 6.87
C LEU A 95 8.43 10.39 7.52
N VAL A 96 8.97 9.16 7.45
CA VAL A 96 10.31 8.86 8.00
C VAL A 96 11.45 9.30 7.07
N THR A 97 11.14 9.55 5.79
CA THR A 97 12.08 10.02 4.77
C THR A 97 11.98 11.51 4.45
N GLU A 98 10.91 12.17 4.90
CA GLU A 98 10.64 13.59 4.70
C GLU A 98 11.77 14.44 5.31
N LYS A 99 12.41 15.24 4.45
CA LYS A 99 13.47 16.16 4.86
C LYS A 99 12.81 17.47 5.32
N ALA A 100 12.34 17.49 6.57
CA ALA A 100 11.55 18.60 7.10
C ALA A 100 12.23 19.98 6.98
N GLU A 101 13.56 20.07 7.05
CA GLU A 101 14.32 21.31 6.84
C GLU A 101 15.81 20.95 6.95
N SER A 102 16.65 21.35 5.98
CA SER A 102 18.13 21.32 5.97
C SER A 102 18.87 20.19 6.75
N ASN A 103 19.55 19.32 6.01
CA ASN A 103 20.66 18.46 6.49
C ASN A 103 20.36 17.37 7.55
N ARG A 104 19.11 17.13 7.96
CA ARG A 104 18.79 15.97 8.82
C ARG A 104 18.88 14.66 8.02
N PRO A 105 19.56 13.62 8.53
CA PRO A 105 19.57 12.32 7.88
C PRO A 105 18.17 11.69 7.92
N VAL A 106 17.88 10.85 6.93
CA VAL A 106 16.66 10.03 6.86
C VAL A 106 16.55 9.18 8.13
N ASP A 107 15.42 9.25 8.84
CA ASP A 107 15.19 8.48 10.07
C ASP A 107 14.42 7.19 9.78
N ILE A 108 14.97 6.33 8.93
CA ILE A 108 14.46 4.95 8.73
C ILE A 108 14.42 4.13 10.03
N SER A 109 15.09 4.61 11.08
CA SER A 109 15.09 4.00 12.40
C SER A 109 13.90 4.41 13.26
N ASN A 110 13.15 5.44 12.86
CA ASN A 110 11.98 5.99 13.55
C ASN A 110 12.20 6.34 15.03
N LYS A 111 13.40 6.79 15.38
CA LYS A 111 13.74 7.15 16.77
C LYS A 111 13.40 8.59 17.11
N GLU A 112 13.51 9.49 16.13
CA GLU A 112 13.30 10.92 16.30
C GLU A 112 11.96 11.36 15.70
N THR A 113 11.59 10.82 14.53
CA THR A 113 10.34 11.16 13.84
C THR A 113 9.11 10.59 14.55
N ARG A 114 9.24 9.43 15.23
CA ARG A 114 8.17 8.81 16.04
C ARG A 114 6.85 8.66 15.27
N VAL A 115 6.93 8.05 14.10
CA VAL A 115 5.80 7.68 13.23
C VAL A 115 5.11 6.43 13.76
N ALA A 116 3.79 6.46 13.86
CA ALA A 116 2.96 5.27 14.07
C ALA A 116 1.93 5.09 12.95
N VAL A 117 1.52 3.85 12.71
CA VAL A 117 0.41 3.51 11.80
C VAL A 117 -0.75 2.89 12.57
N LEU A 118 -1.98 3.21 12.18
CA LEU A 118 -3.17 2.49 12.63
C LEU A 118 -3.32 1.19 11.81
N ASN A 119 -3.13 0.03 12.44
CA ASN A 119 -3.62 -1.23 11.89
C ASN A 119 -5.13 -1.32 12.14
N MET A 120 -5.89 -1.40 11.04
CA MET A 120 -7.35 -1.52 11.03
C MET A 120 -7.75 -2.97 11.34
N ALA A 121 -7.46 -3.37 12.58
CA ALA A 121 -7.34 -4.76 12.99
C ALA A 121 -8.68 -5.50 13.06
N SER A 122 -8.61 -6.81 12.86
CA SER A 122 -9.69 -7.73 13.17
C SER A 122 -9.92 -7.81 14.68
N PRO A 123 -11.18 -7.76 15.17
CA PRO A 123 -11.46 -7.90 16.59
C PRO A 123 -11.23 -9.33 17.11
N LEU A 124 -11.22 -10.33 16.21
CA LEU A 124 -11.30 -11.74 16.58
C LEU A 124 -10.08 -12.57 16.17
N THR A 125 -9.29 -12.12 15.21
CA THR A 125 -8.23 -12.96 14.62
C THR A 125 -6.97 -12.14 14.34
N PRO A 126 -5.80 -12.53 14.89
CA PRO A 126 -4.52 -11.91 14.54
C PRO A 126 -4.26 -11.86 13.04
N GLY A 127 -4.03 -10.66 12.51
CA GLY A 127 -3.79 -10.45 11.08
C GLY A 127 -5.00 -10.77 10.19
N GLY A 128 -6.20 -10.86 10.76
CA GLY A 128 -7.43 -11.07 10.02
C GLY A 128 -7.41 -12.31 9.14
N GLY A 129 -7.63 -12.13 7.84
CA GLY A 129 -7.62 -13.18 6.83
C GLY A 129 -6.26 -13.38 6.14
N PHE A 130 -5.15 -12.92 6.73
CA PHE A 130 -3.81 -12.92 6.12
C PHE A 130 -3.42 -14.28 5.54
N VAL A 131 -3.46 -15.34 6.34
CA VAL A 131 -3.12 -16.71 5.92
C VAL A 131 -4.09 -17.30 4.90
N ASN A 132 -5.27 -16.70 4.76
CA ASN A 132 -6.32 -17.08 3.80
C ASN A 132 -6.28 -16.24 2.51
N GLY A 133 -5.28 -15.34 2.38
CA GLY A 133 -5.11 -14.50 1.20
C GLY A 133 -6.15 -13.39 1.09
N ALA A 134 -6.71 -12.91 2.20
CA ALA A 134 -7.47 -11.66 2.20
C ALA A 134 -6.56 -10.47 1.83
N GLY A 135 -7.18 -9.35 1.43
CA GLY A 135 -6.46 -8.19 0.88
C GLY A 135 -6.91 -6.87 1.46
N SER A 136 -7.29 -6.84 2.74
CA SER A 136 -7.52 -5.58 3.42
C SER A 136 -6.19 -5.00 3.92
N GLN A 137 -6.28 -3.84 4.57
CA GLN A 137 -5.12 -3.12 5.08
C GLN A 137 -4.33 -3.92 6.12
N GLU A 138 -4.99 -4.62 7.04
CA GLU A 138 -4.33 -5.45 8.06
C GLU A 138 -3.50 -6.57 7.42
N GLU A 139 -4.02 -7.26 6.39
CA GLU A 139 -3.27 -8.31 5.72
C GLU A 139 -2.08 -7.76 4.93
N SER A 140 -2.20 -6.56 4.37
CA SER A 140 -1.08 -5.86 3.71
C SER A 140 0.05 -5.57 4.72
N LEU A 141 -0.31 -5.05 5.91
CA LEU A 141 0.66 -4.83 6.98
C LEU A 141 1.33 -6.13 7.41
N CYS A 142 0.57 -7.21 7.60
CA CYS A 142 1.13 -8.51 7.98
C CYS A 142 2.03 -9.13 6.89
N MET A 143 1.76 -8.83 5.62
CA MET A 143 2.56 -9.30 4.49
C MET A 143 3.91 -8.58 4.39
N ARG A 144 3.98 -7.34 4.85
CA ARG A 144 5.11 -6.44 4.60
C ARG A 144 5.96 -6.16 5.85
N THR A 145 5.49 -6.58 7.02
CA THR A 145 6.10 -6.21 8.29
C THR A 145 6.19 -7.36 9.29
N THR A 146 6.96 -7.15 10.36
CA THR A 146 7.04 -8.07 11.51
C THR A 146 5.91 -7.88 12.52
N LEU A 147 4.77 -7.29 12.13
CA LEU A 147 3.64 -7.00 13.02
C LEU A 147 2.96 -8.27 13.53
N LEU A 148 2.66 -9.24 12.66
CA LEU A 148 1.80 -10.37 13.01
C LEU A 148 2.24 -11.15 14.27
N PRO A 149 3.53 -11.45 14.51
CA PRO A 149 3.97 -12.10 15.75
C PRO A 149 3.68 -11.32 17.04
N SER A 150 3.50 -9.99 16.97
CA SER A 150 3.17 -9.16 18.15
C SER A 150 1.69 -9.22 18.52
N LEU A 151 0.85 -9.66 17.58
CA LEU A 151 -0.60 -9.79 17.72
C LEU A 151 -0.94 -11.10 18.43
N LYS A 152 -0.59 -11.21 19.73
CA LYS A 152 -0.76 -12.42 20.52
C LYS A 152 -2.24 -12.78 20.67
N ASP A 153 -2.57 -14.07 20.55
CA ASP A 153 -3.95 -14.59 20.68
C ASP A 153 -4.65 -14.14 21.98
N GLU A 154 -3.89 -13.99 23.06
CA GLU A 154 -4.40 -13.53 24.38
C GLU A 154 -4.95 -12.09 24.37
N TYR A 155 -4.59 -11.27 23.38
CA TYR A 155 -5.13 -9.93 23.21
C TYR A 155 -6.45 -9.91 22.42
N TYR A 156 -6.79 -11.00 21.74
CA TYR A 156 -7.92 -11.06 20.81
C TYR A 156 -9.23 -11.43 21.49
N ARG A 157 -10.33 -11.11 20.80
CA ARG A 157 -11.51 -10.46 21.41
C ARG A 157 -11.11 -9.07 21.89
N LEU A 158 -10.53 -8.31 20.94
CA LEU A 158 -10.00 -6.98 21.21
C LEU A 158 -11.05 -6.16 21.97
N PRO A 159 -10.67 -5.54 23.11
CA PRO A 159 -11.57 -4.70 23.86
C PRO A 159 -12.17 -3.61 22.98
N GLU A 160 -13.45 -3.32 23.22
CA GLU A 160 -14.19 -2.35 22.43
C GLU A 160 -13.55 -0.95 22.50
N LEU A 161 -13.02 -0.57 23.66
CA LEU A 161 -12.25 0.65 23.88
C LEU A 161 -10.79 0.34 24.25
N GLY A 162 -10.12 -0.44 23.41
CA GLY A 162 -8.69 -0.75 23.58
C GLY A 162 -7.95 -0.90 22.26
N ALA A 163 -6.63 -0.96 22.35
CA ALA A 163 -5.76 -1.24 21.22
C ALA A 163 -4.46 -1.91 21.68
N ILE A 164 -3.83 -2.64 20.78
CA ILE A 164 -2.48 -3.17 20.99
C ILE A 164 -1.49 -2.14 20.46
N TYR A 165 -0.55 -1.69 21.28
CA TYR A 165 0.60 -0.90 20.83
C TYR A 165 1.78 -1.84 20.60
N THR A 166 2.37 -1.79 19.40
CA THR A 166 3.59 -2.52 19.04
C THR A 166 4.66 -1.52 18.59
N PRO A 167 5.72 -1.31 19.36
CA PRO A 167 6.85 -0.49 18.93
C PRO A 167 7.76 -1.25 17.97
N ASP A 168 8.61 -0.53 17.23
CA ASP A 168 9.73 -1.11 16.46
C ASP A 168 9.31 -2.21 15.47
N VAL A 169 8.18 -2.04 14.78
CA VAL A 169 7.76 -2.94 13.70
C VAL A 169 8.67 -2.75 12.50
N LEU A 170 9.38 -3.80 12.10
CA LEU A 170 10.26 -3.79 10.93
C LEU A 170 9.44 -3.96 9.66
N VAL A 171 9.60 -3.03 8.73
CA VAL A 171 9.09 -3.11 7.37
C VAL A 171 10.18 -3.69 6.47
N PHE A 172 9.84 -4.77 5.77
CA PHE A 172 10.79 -5.53 4.97
C PHE A 172 10.35 -5.74 3.52
N ARG A 173 9.22 -5.17 3.10
CA ARG A 173 8.71 -5.30 1.73
C ARG A 173 7.90 -4.05 1.36
N ASP A 174 8.08 -3.58 0.14
CA ASP A 174 7.28 -2.49 -0.44
C ASP A 174 5.95 -2.98 -1.03
N GLU A 175 5.14 -2.05 -1.54
CA GLU A 175 3.77 -2.36 -1.98
C GLU A 175 3.75 -3.34 -3.16
N ASP A 176 4.55 -3.05 -4.20
CA ASP A 176 4.60 -3.80 -5.45
C ASP A 176 5.79 -4.77 -5.54
N ALA A 177 6.61 -4.83 -4.49
CA ALA A 177 7.78 -5.68 -4.46
C ALA A 177 7.40 -7.13 -4.13
N ASP A 178 7.69 -8.06 -5.05
CA ASP A 178 7.66 -9.48 -4.73
C ASP A 178 8.76 -9.86 -3.73
N ASP A 179 9.90 -9.18 -3.87
CA ASP A 179 11.11 -9.38 -3.09
C ASP A 179 11.10 -8.65 -1.75
N VAL A 180 12.00 -9.10 -0.88
CA VAL A 180 12.26 -8.50 0.43
C VAL A 180 13.31 -7.40 0.24
N LEU A 181 13.10 -6.26 0.87
CA LEU A 181 14.04 -5.15 0.89
C LEU A 181 15.44 -5.59 1.33
N GLU A 182 16.46 -4.96 0.73
CA GLU A 182 17.83 -5.09 1.21
C GLU A 182 17.93 -4.60 2.66
N LYS A 183 18.89 -5.13 3.42
CA LYS A 183 19.02 -4.81 4.84
C LYS A 183 19.13 -3.31 5.14
N ARG A 184 19.70 -2.53 4.22
CA ARG A 184 19.90 -1.07 4.37
C ARG A 184 18.62 -0.25 4.14
N ASP A 185 17.68 -0.77 3.35
CA ASP A 185 16.44 -0.07 2.98
C ASP A 185 15.27 -0.46 3.88
N ARG A 186 15.46 -1.47 4.74
CA ARG A 186 14.48 -1.82 5.77
C ARG A 186 14.40 -0.71 6.81
N TRP A 187 13.17 -0.40 7.18
CA TRP A 187 12.86 0.71 8.09
C TRP A 187 11.90 0.25 9.19
N PHE A 188 11.73 1.09 10.20
CA PHE A 188 10.91 0.80 11.37
C PHE A 188 9.74 1.77 11.47
N VAL A 189 8.64 1.28 12.02
CA VAL A 189 7.47 2.10 12.37
C VAL A 189 6.84 1.56 13.64
N ASP A 190 6.13 2.39 14.39
CA ASP A 190 5.28 1.91 15.49
C ASP A 190 3.89 1.56 14.93
N CYS A 191 3.16 0.66 15.59
CA CYS A 191 1.84 0.26 15.15
C CYS A 191 0.83 0.26 16.31
N ILE A 192 -0.35 0.83 16.06
CA ILE A 192 -1.51 0.75 16.95
C ILE A 192 -2.55 -0.12 16.26
N SER A 193 -2.85 -1.29 16.83
CA SER A 193 -3.85 -2.22 16.29
C SER A 193 -5.15 -2.10 17.07
N ALA A 194 -6.20 -1.62 16.40
CA ALA A 194 -7.52 -1.43 17.00
C ALA A 194 -8.63 -1.87 16.02
N ALA A 195 -9.71 -2.42 16.56
CA ALA A 195 -10.84 -2.88 15.76
C ALA A 195 -11.98 -1.84 15.70
N MET A 196 -12.54 -1.68 14.49
CA MET A 196 -13.74 -0.86 14.26
C MET A 196 -15.03 -1.67 14.44
N LEU A 197 -16.17 -0.98 14.51
CA LEU A 197 -17.49 -1.61 14.48
C LEU A 197 -17.66 -2.39 13.16
N ARG A 198 -18.27 -3.59 13.23
CA ARG A 198 -18.46 -4.46 12.07
C ARG A 198 -19.92 -4.49 11.66
N ASN A 199 -20.17 -4.16 10.40
CA ASN A 199 -21.49 -4.14 9.75
C ASN A 199 -22.55 -3.42 10.61
N PRO A 200 -22.31 -2.15 10.97
CA PRO A 200 -23.30 -1.33 11.64
C PRO A 200 -24.60 -1.24 10.82
N GLU A 201 -25.70 -0.93 11.50
CA GLU A 201 -26.94 -0.60 10.83
C GLU A 201 -26.83 0.80 10.22
N ILE A 202 -27.01 0.90 8.90
CA ILE A 202 -26.85 2.12 8.13
C ILE A 202 -28.08 2.40 7.28
N GLU A 203 -28.35 3.68 7.07
CA GLU A 203 -29.37 4.18 6.15
C GLU A 203 -28.68 5.04 5.09
N ARG A 204 -29.21 5.03 3.86
CA ARG A 204 -28.68 5.81 2.75
C ARG A 204 -29.61 6.97 2.48
N ASP A 205 -29.06 8.17 2.48
CA ASP A 205 -29.76 9.37 2.03
C ASP A 205 -29.84 9.37 0.50
N GLU A 206 -31.07 9.32 -0.03
CA GLU A 206 -31.32 9.28 -1.47
C GLU A 206 -30.95 10.59 -2.18
N TYR A 207 -30.94 11.73 -1.46
CA TYR A 207 -30.66 13.04 -2.03
C TYR A 207 -29.15 13.29 -2.13
N THR A 208 -28.41 12.98 -1.06
CA THR A 208 -26.97 13.23 -1.00
C THR A 208 -26.13 12.03 -1.43
N GLY A 209 -26.73 10.83 -1.48
CA GLY A 209 -26.05 9.58 -1.81
C GLY A 209 -25.20 9.01 -0.66
N PHE A 210 -24.99 9.77 0.41
CA PHE A 210 -24.22 9.36 1.58
C PHE A 210 -25.00 8.42 2.50
N SER A 211 -24.28 7.53 3.16
CA SER A 211 -24.84 6.69 4.23
C SER A 211 -24.52 7.27 5.61
N HIS A 212 -25.43 7.03 6.56
CA HIS A 212 -25.29 7.41 7.96
C HIS A 212 -25.63 6.24 8.88
N TYR A 213 -25.11 6.29 10.10
CA TYR A 213 -25.48 5.31 11.13
C TYR A 213 -26.93 5.49 11.54
N VAL A 214 -27.68 4.41 11.69
CA VAL A 214 -29.05 4.48 12.25
C VAL A 214 -28.99 4.80 13.74
N GLN A 215 -28.03 4.21 14.45
CA GLN A 215 -27.97 4.28 15.90
C GLN A 215 -26.91 5.30 16.37
N GLU A 216 -27.33 6.27 17.19
CA GLU A 216 -26.42 7.28 17.75
C GLU A 216 -25.32 6.67 18.63
N LYS A 217 -25.61 5.52 19.25
CA LYS A 217 -24.63 4.78 20.05
C LYS A 217 -23.41 4.35 19.21
N ASP A 218 -23.62 4.03 17.94
CA ASP A 218 -22.56 3.60 17.03
C ASP A 218 -21.67 4.79 16.67
N ARG A 219 -22.28 5.96 16.41
CA ARG A 219 -21.55 7.24 16.23
C ARG A 219 -20.69 7.58 17.45
N GLN A 220 -21.28 7.45 18.63
CA GLN A 220 -20.57 7.75 19.87
C GLN A 220 -19.43 6.74 20.13
N LEU A 221 -19.66 5.46 19.83
CA LEU A 221 -18.67 4.41 19.98
C LEU A 221 -17.46 4.62 19.07
N ILE A 222 -17.67 4.88 17.78
CA ILE A 222 -16.53 5.11 16.86
C ILE A 222 -15.73 6.34 17.26
N LEU A 223 -16.38 7.38 17.78
CA LEU A 223 -15.71 8.59 18.27
C LEU A 223 -14.84 8.27 19.48
N GLU A 224 -15.33 7.48 20.44
CA GLU A 224 -14.52 7.06 21.59
C GLU A 224 -13.36 6.17 21.15
N LYS A 225 -13.57 5.23 20.23
CA LYS A 225 -12.49 4.42 19.63
C LYS A 225 -11.38 5.27 19.02
N MET A 226 -11.72 6.32 18.28
CA MET A 226 -10.74 7.26 17.70
C MET A 226 -9.96 8.00 18.79
N LYS A 227 -10.63 8.45 19.86
CA LYS A 227 -9.94 9.08 21.00
C LYS A 227 -8.99 8.11 21.69
N ILE A 228 -9.34 6.82 21.82
CA ILE A 228 -8.47 5.80 22.41
C ILE A 228 -7.16 5.70 21.62
N VAL A 229 -7.23 5.66 20.28
CA VAL A 229 -6.03 5.66 19.42
C VAL A 229 -5.18 6.90 19.67
N LEU A 230 -5.79 8.09 19.71
CA LEU A 230 -5.07 9.35 19.94
C LEU A 230 -4.46 9.46 21.35
N ARG A 231 -5.15 8.97 22.38
CA ARG A 231 -4.61 8.88 23.75
C ARG A 231 -3.39 7.96 23.82
N ILE A 232 -3.42 6.83 23.09
CA ILE A 232 -2.26 5.93 23.00
C ILE A 232 -1.09 6.63 22.30
N CYS A 233 -1.35 7.40 21.25
CA CYS A 233 -0.32 8.21 20.59
C CYS A 233 0.39 9.13 21.59
N GLN A 234 -0.38 9.88 22.38
CA GLN A 234 0.20 10.75 23.41
C GLN A 234 0.96 9.97 24.48
N LEU A 235 0.36 8.89 24.99
CA LEU A 235 0.96 8.05 26.03
C LEU A 235 2.32 7.47 25.60
N LYS A 236 2.47 7.15 24.31
CA LYS A 236 3.68 6.58 23.73
C LYS A 236 4.61 7.60 23.06
N GLY A 237 4.27 8.90 23.13
CA GLY A 237 5.08 9.96 22.54
C GLY A 237 5.22 9.81 21.01
N ILE A 238 4.13 9.44 20.34
CA ILE A 238 4.01 9.44 18.89
C ILE A 238 3.81 10.87 18.42
N LYS A 239 4.62 11.29 17.44
CA LYS A 239 4.58 12.64 16.88
C LYS A 239 3.82 12.70 15.57
N LYS A 240 4.00 11.69 14.73
CA LYS A 240 3.31 11.60 13.44
C LYS A 240 2.49 10.31 13.37
N ILE A 241 1.25 10.38 12.91
CA ILE A 241 0.40 9.20 12.79
C ILE A 241 -0.23 9.07 11.41
N VAL A 242 -0.13 7.87 10.84
CA VAL A 242 -0.87 7.49 9.63
C VAL A 242 -2.16 6.77 10.02
N LEU A 243 -3.26 7.41 9.67
CA LEU A 243 -4.64 6.94 9.79
C LEU A 243 -5.17 6.57 8.40
N GLY A 244 -6.48 6.30 8.31
CA GLY A 244 -7.17 6.10 7.05
C GLY A 244 -8.68 5.95 7.26
N ALA A 245 -9.37 5.45 6.22
CA ALA A 245 -10.80 5.18 6.23
C ALA A 245 -11.16 3.94 7.08
N TRP A 246 -10.94 4.04 8.39
CA TRP A 246 -11.04 2.94 9.34
C TRP A 246 -12.44 2.31 9.36
N GLY A 247 -12.51 1.03 8.95
CA GLY A 247 -13.76 0.26 8.91
C GLY A 247 -14.65 0.51 7.69
N CYS A 248 -14.25 1.35 6.74
CA CYS A 248 -15.07 1.70 5.57
C CYS A 248 -15.09 0.64 4.45
N GLY A 249 -14.16 -0.32 4.50
CA GLY A 249 -14.11 -1.44 3.56
C GLY A 249 -14.99 -2.60 4.02
N ALA A 250 -14.37 -3.74 4.34
CA ALA A 250 -15.05 -4.99 4.68
C ALA A 250 -15.99 -4.91 5.90
N TYR A 251 -15.93 -3.84 6.69
CA TYR A 251 -16.73 -3.66 7.92
C TYR A 251 -17.94 -2.75 7.70
N GLY A 252 -18.11 -2.18 6.50
CA GLY A 252 -19.34 -1.50 6.11
C GLY A 252 -19.64 -0.19 6.85
N ASN A 253 -18.64 0.47 7.44
CA ASN A 253 -18.85 1.77 8.09
C ASN A 253 -18.99 2.86 7.02
N PRO A 254 -19.92 3.83 7.16
CA PRO A 254 -20.05 4.91 6.20
C PRO A 254 -18.84 5.86 6.21
N VAL A 255 -18.21 6.05 5.05
CA VAL A 255 -17.01 6.90 4.89
C VAL A 255 -17.23 8.30 5.44
N ALA A 256 -18.38 8.91 5.13
CA ALA A 256 -18.69 10.26 5.56
C ALA A 256 -18.83 10.40 7.09
N GLU A 257 -19.41 9.41 7.76
CA GLU A 257 -19.51 9.40 9.22
C GLU A 257 -18.15 9.18 9.88
N VAL A 258 -17.32 8.28 9.32
CA VAL A 258 -15.94 8.05 9.81
C VAL A 258 -15.09 9.30 9.65
N ALA A 259 -15.15 10.00 8.51
CA ALA A 259 -14.45 11.27 8.30
C ALA A 259 -14.89 12.35 9.29
N LYS A 260 -16.21 12.51 9.50
CA LYS A 260 -16.78 13.46 10.47
C LYS A 260 -16.38 13.12 11.90
N ALA A 261 -16.33 11.83 12.26
CA ALA A 261 -15.91 11.38 13.57
C ALA A 261 -14.42 11.67 13.81
N TRP A 262 -13.55 11.41 12.82
CA TRP A 262 -12.13 11.77 12.91
C TRP A 262 -11.94 13.27 13.06
N LYS A 263 -12.66 14.08 12.28
CA LYS A 263 -12.66 15.54 12.44
C LYS A 263 -13.07 15.95 13.85
N LYS A 264 -14.14 15.37 14.40
CA LYS A 264 -14.62 15.68 15.75
C LYS A 264 -13.62 15.26 16.83
N ALA A 265 -12.88 14.17 16.62
CA ALA A 265 -11.84 13.71 17.53
C ALA A 265 -10.61 14.64 17.47
N LEU A 266 -10.12 14.98 16.27
CA LEU A 266 -8.92 15.77 16.04
C LEU A 266 -9.12 17.28 16.29
N LEU A 267 -10.24 17.82 15.84
CA LEU A 267 -10.58 19.26 15.87
C LEU A 267 -11.87 19.50 16.67
N PRO A 268 -11.86 19.30 18.00
CA PRO A 268 -13.04 19.54 18.83
C PRO A 268 -13.44 21.02 18.78
N ARG A 269 -14.68 21.33 18.37
CA ARG A 269 -15.18 22.71 18.21
C ARG A 269 -14.97 23.55 19.47
N ASN A 270 -14.55 24.80 19.29
CA ASN A 270 -14.38 25.81 20.34
C ASN A 270 -15.60 26.71 20.55
N ASP A 271 -16.79 26.19 20.25
CA ASP A 271 -18.02 26.97 20.29
C ASP A 271 -18.45 27.18 21.75
N GLY A 272 -17.97 28.27 22.33
CA GLY A 272 -18.37 28.77 23.63
C GLY A 272 -19.83 29.24 23.59
N LYS A 273 -20.68 28.55 24.38
CA LYS A 273 -21.86 29.09 25.11
C LYS A 273 -22.66 28.00 25.86
N GLY A 274 -22.11 26.80 26.05
CA GLY A 274 -22.71 25.76 26.90
C GLY A 274 -21.92 25.56 28.19
N LYS A 275 -22.55 25.76 29.35
CA LYS A 275 -22.02 25.52 30.71
C LYS A 275 -21.79 24.01 31.02
N LYS A 276 -21.01 23.30 30.21
CA LYS A 276 -20.32 22.09 30.66
C LYS A 276 -18.87 22.20 30.24
N LYS A 277 -18.04 22.63 31.20
CA LYS A 277 -16.58 22.63 31.18
C LYS A 277 -16.05 21.19 31.18
N GLY A 278 -16.56 20.34 30.28
CA GLY A 278 -16.01 19.00 30.08
C GLY A 278 -14.60 19.14 29.54
N ASN A 279 -13.65 18.40 30.12
CA ASN A 279 -12.26 18.33 29.66
C ASN A 279 -12.25 18.09 28.14
N LYS A 280 -12.00 19.14 27.36
CA LYS A 280 -11.70 18.99 25.94
C LYS A 280 -10.30 18.41 25.86
N GLU A 281 -10.20 17.22 25.30
CA GLU A 281 -8.92 16.57 25.08
C GLU A 281 -8.13 17.35 24.05
N THR A 282 -6.85 17.54 24.32
CA THR A 282 -5.90 18.19 23.41
C THR A 282 -4.78 17.22 23.11
N TRP A 283 -4.41 17.11 21.85
CA TRP A 283 -3.44 16.11 21.35
C TRP A 283 -2.01 16.64 21.36
N SER A 284 -1.56 17.23 22.47
CA SER A 284 -0.19 17.74 22.64
C SER A 284 0.84 16.66 22.35
N GLY A 285 1.88 17.02 21.60
CA GLY A 285 2.96 16.12 21.18
C GLY A 285 2.73 15.47 19.82
N ILE A 286 1.49 15.43 19.32
CA ILE A 286 1.21 15.07 17.93
C ILE A 286 1.49 16.31 17.07
N GLU A 287 2.39 16.17 16.11
CA GLU A 287 2.84 17.19 15.17
C GLU A 287 2.08 17.06 13.83
N GLU A 288 1.77 15.82 13.42
CA GLU A 288 1.19 15.54 12.10
C GLU A 288 0.28 14.30 12.07
N VAL A 289 -0.82 14.40 11.31
CA VAL A 289 -1.77 13.31 11.03
C VAL A 289 -1.95 13.18 9.53
N VAL A 290 -1.69 11.99 8.99
CA VAL A 290 -1.88 11.69 7.56
C VAL A 290 -2.99 10.64 7.41
N PHE A 291 -4.01 10.94 6.62
CA PHE A 291 -5.01 9.97 6.19
C PHE A 291 -4.56 9.32 4.88
N ALA A 292 -4.01 8.10 4.97
CA ALA A 292 -3.64 7.30 3.81
C ALA A 292 -4.82 6.46 3.33
N ILE A 293 -5.38 6.81 2.16
CA ILE A 293 -6.55 6.14 1.57
C ILE A 293 -6.23 5.79 0.11
N LYS A 294 -5.94 4.52 -0.14
CA LYS A 294 -5.52 4.05 -1.47
C LYS A 294 -6.61 4.19 -2.55
N ASP A 295 -7.87 4.00 -2.20
CA ASP A 295 -8.98 4.12 -3.15
C ASP A 295 -9.34 5.59 -3.37
N THR A 296 -9.13 6.10 -4.60
CA THR A 296 -9.32 7.52 -4.93
C THR A 296 -10.75 7.99 -4.65
N GLY A 297 -11.77 7.20 -5.03
CA GLY A 297 -13.16 7.59 -4.80
C GLY A 297 -13.52 7.66 -3.31
N MET A 298 -12.99 6.73 -2.50
CA MET A 298 -13.11 6.77 -1.05
C MET A 298 -12.35 7.96 -0.45
N ALA A 299 -11.18 8.28 -0.99
CA ALA A 299 -10.37 9.41 -0.55
C ALA A 299 -11.09 10.75 -0.82
N ASP A 300 -11.70 10.89 -2.00
CA ASP A 300 -12.51 12.05 -2.39
C ASP A 300 -13.71 12.21 -1.45
N ALA A 301 -14.48 11.13 -1.24
CA ALA A 301 -15.63 11.14 -0.33
C ALA A 301 -15.23 11.42 1.13
N PHE A 302 -14.06 10.93 1.56
CA PHE A 302 -13.51 11.20 2.88
C PHE A 302 -13.14 12.67 3.02
N GLN A 303 -12.46 13.24 2.03
CA GLN A 303 -12.08 14.66 2.01
C GLN A 303 -13.31 15.57 2.01
N GLU A 304 -14.30 15.29 1.17
CA GLU A 304 -15.55 16.05 1.09
C GLU A 304 -16.27 16.07 2.45
N ALA A 305 -16.41 14.90 3.07
CA ALA A 305 -17.09 14.77 4.36
C ALA A 305 -16.29 15.36 5.54
N PHE A 306 -14.95 15.29 5.48
CA PHE A 306 -14.09 15.96 6.45
C PHE A 306 -14.19 17.48 6.29
N GLY A 307 -14.23 18.00 5.08
CA GLY A 307 -14.35 19.43 4.79
C GLY A 307 -13.14 20.24 5.28
N LYS A 308 -13.35 21.46 5.77
CA LYS A 308 -12.24 22.35 6.20
C LYS A 308 -11.37 21.72 7.30
N GLY A 309 -10.05 21.88 7.16
CA GLY A 309 -9.04 21.45 8.13
C GLY A 309 -8.24 20.19 7.74
N ILE A 310 -8.42 19.68 6.52
CA ILE A 310 -7.58 18.65 5.91
C ILE A 310 -7.01 19.20 4.60
N GLU A 311 -5.73 19.02 4.38
CA GLU A 311 -5.04 19.37 3.14
C GLU A 311 -4.82 18.09 2.32
N ARG A 312 -5.03 18.13 1.01
CA ARG A 312 -4.70 16.98 0.16
C ARG A 312 -3.33 17.24 -0.41
N ASP A 313 -2.43 16.27 -0.29
CA ASP A 313 -1.17 16.32 -1.04
C ASP A 313 -1.56 16.42 -2.51
N VAL A 314 -1.14 17.52 -3.16
CA VAL A 314 -1.19 17.61 -4.61
C VAL A 314 -0.29 16.47 -5.05
N GLU A 315 -0.83 15.49 -5.77
CA GLU A 315 0.02 14.58 -6.55
C GLU A 315 0.98 15.51 -7.27
N ALA A 316 2.29 15.42 -6.96
CA ALA A 316 3.24 15.90 -7.94
C ALA A 316 2.75 15.23 -9.22
N GLU A 317 2.47 16.04 -10.25
CA GLU A 317 2.58 15.53 -11.60
C GLU A 317 3.96 14.90 -11.60
N VAL A 318 4.00 13.59 -11.36
CA VAL A 318 4.98 12.76 -11.99
C VAL A 318 4.68 13.14 -13.42
N ASP A 319 5.56 13.94 -14.02
CA ASP A 319 5.87 13.75 -15.42
C ASP A 319 6.04 12.23 -15.51
N GLU A 320 4.95 11.51 -15.76
CA GLU A 320 5.05 10.30 -16.52
C GLU A 320 5.84 10.81 -17.71
N PRO A 321 7.12 10.41 -17.89
CA PRO A 321 7.63 10.54 -19.23
C PRO A 321 6.56 9.89 -20.09
N ASP A 322 6.17 10.54 -21.20
CA ASP A 322 5.38 9.95 -22.26
C ASP A 322 6.14 8.74 -22.87
N GLU A 323 6.62 7.82 -22.05
CA GLU A 323 6.83 6.44 -22.39
C GLU A 323 5.51 5.78 -22.08
N GLU A 324 4.61 5.87 -23.06
CA GLU A 324 3.76 4.75 -23.41
C GLU A 324 4.71 3.53 -23.47
N ILE A 325 4.94 2.87 -22.33
CA ILE A 325 5.77 1.68 -22.25
C ILE A 325 5.04 0.72 -23.17
N ASP A 326 5.62 0.52 -24.35
CA ASP A 326 5.11 -0.42 -25.32
C ASP A 326 5.26 -1.81 -24.70
N LEU A 327 4.25 -2.20 -23.93
CA LEU A 327 4.14 -3.51 -23.32
C LEU A 327 4.29 -4.59 -24.40
N ALA A 328 3.95 -4.31 -25.66
CA ALA A 328 4.18 -5.24 -26.75
C ALA A 328 5.68 -5.35 -27.08
N GLN A 329 6.42 -4.24 -27.11
CA GLN A 329 7.88 -4.24 -27.30
C GLN A 329 8.61 -4.94 -26.15
N LYS A 330 8.26 -4.64 -24.89
CA LYS A 330 8.87 -5.29 -23.73
C LYS A 330 8.55 -6.79 -23.66
N ASN A 331 7.32 -7.18 -24.02
CA ASN A 331 6.94 -8.59 -24.12
C ASN A 331 7.62 -9.29 -25.32
N LYS A 332 7.84 -8.58 -26.43
CA LYS A 332 8.60 -9.08 -27.61
C LYS A 332 10.05 -9.35 -27.20
N GLU A 333 10.70 -8.41 -26.52
CA GLU A 333 12.07 -8.54 -26.03
C GLU A 333 12.22 -9.67 -25.00
N GLU A 334 11.29 -9.80 -24.05
CA GLU A 334 11.31 -10.89 -23.06
C GLU A 334 11.10 -12.27 -23.74
N LEU A 335 10.21 -12.34 -24.73
CA LEU A 335 9.96 -13.57 -25.48
C LEU A 335 11.16 -13.95 -26.35
N GLN A 336 11.81 -12.97 -26.99
CA GLN A 336 13.05 -13.17 -27.75
C GLN A 336 14.20 -13.66 -26.85
N ALA A 337 14.36 -13.09 -25.66
CA ALA A 337 15.37 -13.53 -24.69
C ALA A 337 15.16 -14.99 -24.25
N ARG A 338 13.90 -15.39 -23.98
CA ARG A 338 13.56 -16.78 -23.62
C ARG A 338 13.78 -17.77 -24.77
N ILE A 339 13.53 -17.34 -26.01
CA ILE A 339 13.82 -18.15 -27.22
C ILE A 339 15.32 -18.38 -27.35
N ALA A 340 16.14 -17.34 -27.19
CA ALA A 340 17.59 -17.43 -27.27
C ALA A 340 18.19 -18.34 -26.18
N GLU A 341 17.70 -18.20 -24.94
CA GLU A 341 18.11 -19.06 -23.82
C GLU A 341 17.76 -20.54 -24.09
N LEU A 342 16.55 -20.80 -24.62
CA LEU A 342 16.09 -22.15 -24.92
C LEU A 342 16.89 -22.78 -26.08
N GLN A 343 17.26 -22.00 -27.10
CA GLN A 343 18.14 -22.44 -28.19
C GLN A 343 19.52 -22.84 -27.68
N GLN A 344 20.16 -22.01 -26.85
CA GLN A 344 21.44 -22.36 -26.22
C GLN A 344 21.36 -23.65 -25.41
N ARG A 345 20.24 -23.86 -24.70
CA ARG A 345 20.00 -25.09 -23.93
C ARG A 345 19.79 -26.32 -24.81
N ILE A 346 19.14 -26.16 -25.96
CA ILE A 346 18.96 -27.22 -26.97
C ILE A 346 20.31 -27.64 -27.58
N ASP A 347 21.18 -26.68 -27.88
CA ASP A 347 22.50 -26.94 -28.46
C ASP A 347 23.45 -27.59 -27.46
N ALA A 348 23.35 -27.22 -26.18
CA ALA A 348 24.12 -27.83 -25.10
C ALA A 348 23.59 -29.23 -24.68
N THR A 349 22.45 -29.69 -25.20
CA THR A 349 21.83 -30.97 -24.78
C THR A 349 22.22 -32.13 -25.71
N PRO A 350 22.95 -33.15 -25.22
CA PRO A 350 23.37 -34.31 -26.01
C PRO A 350 22.30 -35.40 -26.16
N ASN A 351 21.20 -35.35 -25.38
CA ASN A 351 20.14 -36.37 -25.40
C ASN A 351 19.10 -36.09 -26.51
N PRO A 352 18.93 -36.98 -27.50
CA PRO A 352 18.02 -36.76 -28.63
C PRO A 352 16.53 -36.62 -28.23
N GLN A 353 16.06 -37.38 -27.24
CA GLN A 353 14.64 -37.33 -26.83
C GLN A 353 14.31 -36.02 -26.11
N VAL A 354 15.24 -35.53 -25.29
CA VAL A 354 15.12 -34.22 -24.62
C VAL A 354 15.20 -33.09 -25.64
N LYS A 355 16.09 -33.22 -26.64
CA LYS A 355 16.22 -32.26 -27.73
C LYS A 355 14.91 -32.12 -28.53
N THR A 356 14.24 -33.24 -28.84
CA THR A 356 12.93 -33.23 -29.50
C THR A 356 11.86 -32.52 -28.67
N GLY A 357 11.81 -32.77 -27.36
CA GLY A 357 10.86 -32.09 -26.46
C GLY A 357 11.11 -30.59 -26.35
N LEU A 358 12.37 -30.17 -26.23
CA LEU A 358 12.74 -28.75 -26.18
C LEU A 358 12.48 -28.04 -27.51
N ASN A 359 12.72 -28.70 -28.65
CA ASN A 359 12.37 -28.16 -29.97
C ASN A 359 10.86 -27.93 -30.14
N SER A 360 10.02 -28.80 -29.56
CA SER A 360 8.57 -28.60 -29.55
C SER A 360 8.15 -27.37 -28.73
N ILE A 361 8.84 -27.09 -27.63
CA ILE A 361 8.59 -25.92 -26.79
C ILE A 361 9.08 -24.64 -27.49
N LEU A 362 10.25 -24.71 -28.14
CA LEU A 362 10.81 -23.63 -28.93
C LEU A 362 9.86 -23.21 -30.07
N ALA A 363 9.32 -24.17 -30.81
CA ALA A 363 8.34 -23.91 -31.86
C ALA A 363 7.09 -23.17 -31.34
N GLY A 364 6.61 -23.54 -30.14
CA GLY A 364 5.47 -22.89 -29.49
C GLY A 364 5.76 -21.47 -28.97
N LEU A 365 7.01 -21.16 -28.64
CA LEU A 365 7.43 -19.80 -28.27
C LEU A 365 7.63 -18.92 -29.51
N ILE A 366 8.21 -19.46 -30.59
CA ILE A 366 8.39 -18.75 -31.86
C ILE A 366 7.02 -18.38 -32.46
N SER A 367 6.00 -19.24 -32.36
CA SER A 367 4.66 -18.93 -32.86
C SER A 367 3.94 -17.81 -32.10
N GLN A 368 4.47 -17.36 -30.95
CA GLN A 368 3.92 -16.26 -30.16
C GLN A 368 4.54 -14.90 -30.53
N LEU A 369 5.59 -14.87 -31.35
CA LEU A 369 6.15 -13.60 -31.85
C LEU A 369 5.22 -13.00 -32.92
N PRO A 370 4.95 -11.69 -32.89
CA PRO A 370 4.22 -11.02 -33.97
C PRO A 370 5.02 -11.12 -35.27
N ALA A 371 4.33 -11.33 -36.40
CA ALA A 371 4.96 -11.35 -37.72
C ALA A 371 5.50 -9.94 -38.04
N ASP A 372 6.83 -9.79 -38.10
CA ASP A 372 7.44 -8.53 -38.54
C ASP A 372 7.01 -8.23 -39.97
N SER A 373 6.27 -7.13 -40.16
CA SER A 373 6.06 -6.53 -41.47
C SER A 373 7.36 -5.86 -41.93
N GLY A 374 8.15 -6.65 -42.65
CA GLY A 374 9.32 -6.37 -43.48
C GLY A 374 9.91 -4.96 -43.57
N LYS A 375 11.23 -4.87 -43.43
CA LYS A 375 12.19 -4.70 -44.55
C LYS A 375 13.59 -4.41 -43.98
N GLU A 376 14.53 -5.29 -44.25
CA GLU A 376 15.92 -4.96 -44.57
C GLU A 376 16.51 -6.21 -45.24
N THR A 377 16.31 -6.29 -46.55
CA THR A 377 17.16 -7.08 -47.42
C THR A 377 18.40 -6.24 -47.66
N ASP A 378 19.49 -6.55 -46.96
CA ASP A 378 20.81 -6.11 -47.35
C ASP A 378 21.16 -6.80 -48.67
N GLU A 379 21.26 -5.98 -49.71
CA GLU A 379 21.92 -6.30 -50.96
C GLU A 379 23.43 -6.38 -50.67
N GLU A 380 24.04 -7.55 -50.84
CA GLU A 380 25.46 -7.65 -51.19
C GLU A 380 25.72 -8.97 -51.95
N GLU A 381 26.01 -8.79 -53.23
CA GLU A 381 26.87 -9.56 -54.13
C GLU A 381 26.74 -11.10 -54.23
N ASP A 382 26.35 -11.56 -55.41
CA ASP A 382 27.27 -12.44 -56.17
C ASP A 382 27.02 -12.33 -57.68
N GLU A 383 28.02 -11.81 -58.38
CA GLU A 383 28.16 -11.88 -59.83
C GLU A 383 28.33 -13.34 -60.27
N ARG A 384 27.66 -13.75 -61.36
CA ARG A 384 28.24 -14.65 -62.38
C ARG A 384 27.30 -14.82 -63.59
N GLU A 385 27.75 -14.22 -64.68
CA GLU A 385 27.85 -14.73 -66.06
C GLU A 385 26.80 -15.70 -66.64
N GLY A 386 26.36 -15.35 -67.87
CA GLY A 386 25.81 -16.28 -68.86
C GLY A 386 24.70 -15.65 -69.72
N THR A 387 24.99 -14.69 -70.59
CA THR A 387 25.15 -14.84 -72.07
C THR A 387 24.02 -15.53 -72.84
N GLU A 388 23.65 -14.85 -73.95
CA GLU A 388 23.02 -15.33 -75.20
C GLU A 388 21.49 -15.48 -75.18
N ASP A 389 20.77 -14.56 -75.86
CA ASP A 389 20.34 -14.62 -77.29
C ASP A 389 18.87 -15.13 -77.32
N ASP A 390 17.91 -14.72 -78.15
CA ASP A 390 17.82 -13.94 -79.38
C ASP A 390 16.31 -13.76 -79.71
N SER A 391 16.00 -12.74 -80.51
CA SER A 391 14.90 -12.63 -81.51
C SER A 391 13.42 -12.37 -81.15
N GLY A 392 12.86 -11.43 -81.93
CA GLY A 392 11.49 -11.42 -82.48
C GLY A 392 10.53 -10.44 -81.82
N ASP A 393 10.42 -9.16 -82.18
CA ASP A 393 9.90 -8.54 -83.42
C ASP A 393 8.38 -8.67 -83.66
N SER A 394 7.78 -7.50 -83.97
CA SER A 394 6.51 -7.22 -84.67
C SER A 394 5.18 -7.58 -83.97
N ASP A 395 4.03 -6.95 -84.22
CA ASP A 395 3.56 -5.70 -84.85
C ASP A 395 2.01 -5.79 -84.80
N ALA A 396 1.33 -4.63 -84.85
CA ALA A 396 -0.07 -4.41 -85.23
C ALA A 396 -1.20 -5.17 -84.47
N GLY A 397 -2.41 -4.65 -84.29
CA GLY A 397 -3.11 -3.51 -84.84
C GLY A 397 -4.62 -3.76 -84.68
N SER A 398 -5.35 -2.67 -84.39
CA SER A 398 -6.74 -2.32 -84.75
C SER A 398 -7.87 -3.36 -84.90
N ASP A 399 -9.02 -2.99 -84.31
CA ASP A 399 -10.41 -3.06 -84.80
C ASP A 399 -11.02 -4.39 -85.30
N GLU A 400 -12.18 -4.78 -84.71
CA GLU A 400 -13.50 -4.63 -85.35
C GLU A 400 -14.64 -5.23 -84.48
N ALA A 401 -15.81 -4.60 -84.63
CA ALA A 401 -17.19 -5.01 -84.31
C ALA A 401 -17.75 -4.79 -82.89
#